data_AF-A0A963PJD4-F1
#
_entry.id   AF-A0A963PJD4-F1
#
_cell.length_a   1.000
_cell.length_b   1.000
_cell.length_c   1.000
_cell.angle_alpha   90.00
_cell.angle_beta   90.00
_cell.angle_gamma   90.00
#
_symmetry.space_group_name_H-M   'P 1'
#
loop_
_entity.id
_entity.type
_entity.pdbx_description
1 polymer ?
#
loop_
_entity_poly.entity_id
_entity_poly.type
_entity_poly.pdbx_seq_one_letter_code
_entity_poly.pdbx_strand_id
1 'polypeptide(L)' 'LIVNFTRFGGSSLDIMVYAFTLTRAWADYQTLKQELLLGIGRIIERHGAEIAFPTQTLHMVTGGDAPEPSEAAQGRHGG' A
#
# COMPACT_ATOMS: atom_id res chain seq x y z
N LEU A 1 -25.64 -12.60 -4.32
CA LEU A 1 -24.58 -11.60 -4.05
C LEU A 1 -23.84 -12.05 -2.80
N ILE A 2 -22.51 -12.15 -2.84
CA ILE A 2 -21.67 -12.54 -1.71
C ILE A 2 -20.61 -11.45 -1.52
N VAL A 3 -20.41 -11.00 -0.28
CA VAL A 3 -19.40 -10.01 0.10
C VAL A 3 -18.72 -10.47 1.39
N ASN A 4 -17.42 -10.73 1.34
CA ASN A 4 -16.65 -11.24 2.49
C ASN A 4 -15.33 -10.49 2.62
N PHE A 5 -14.96 -10.13 3.86
CA PHE A 5 -13.57 -9.85 4.19
C PHE A 5 -12.78 -11.15 4.12
N THR A 6 -11.74 -11.20 3.30
CA THR A 6 -11.05 -12.46 2.99
C THR A 6 -9.74 -12.61 3.75
N ARG A 7 -8.95 -11.54 3.86
CA ARG A 7 -7.65 -11.58 4.55
C ARG A 7 -7.10 -10.18 4.84
N PHE A 8 -6.14 -10.15 5.76
CA PHE A 8 -5.15 -9.08 5.86
C PHE A 8 -4.09 -9.30 4.77
N GLY A 9 -4.00 -8.37 3.81
CA GLY A 9 -2.96 -8.33 2.78
C GLY A 9 -1.68 -7.67 3.30
N GLY A 10 -0.61 -7.65 2.48
CA GLY A 10 0.69 -7.09 2.89
C GLY A 10 0.64 -5.59 3.21
N SER A 11 -0.30 -4.85 2.63
CA SER A 11 -0.57 -3.44 2.93
C SER A 11 -2.05 -3.08 2.65
N SER A 12 -2.96 -4.06 2.78
CA SER A 12 -4.38 -3.92 2.43
C SER A 12 -5.29 -4.76 3.33
N LEU A 13 -6.58 -4.40 3.36
CA LEU A 13 -7.67 -5.27 3.81
C LEU A 13 -8.42 -5.75 2.58
N ASP A 14 -8.40 -7.06 2.31
CA ASP A 14 -8.96 -7.60 1.07
C ASP A 14 -10.44 -7.98 1.29
N ILE A 15 -11.33 -7.46 0.44
CA ILE A 15 -12.76 -7.79 0.43
C ILE A 15 -13.12 -8.38 -0.93
N MET A 16 -13.71 -9.57 -0.94
CA MET A 16 -14.23 -10.20 -2.16
C MET A 16 -15.69 -9.81 -2.37
N VAL A 17 -16.00 -9.33 -3.58
CA VAL A 17 -17.37 -9.09 -4.06
C VAL A 17 -17.66 -10.04 -5.21
N TYR A 18 -18.66 -10.90 -5.03
CA TYR A 18 -19.07 -11.89 -6.03
C TYR A 18 -20.56 -11.76 -6.35
N ALA A 19 -20.86 -11.46 -7.61
CA ALA A 19 -22.20 -11.15 -8.07
C ALA A 19 -22.41 -11.57 -9.54
N PHE A 20 -23.67 -11.76 -9.93
CA PHE A 20 -24.08 -11.98 -11.31
C PHE A 20 -25.03 -10.87 -11.77
N THR A 21 -24.92 -10.47 -13.03
CA THR A 21 -25.88 -9.57 -13.69
C THR A 21 -26.95 -10.38 -14.43
N LEU A 22 -28.14 -9.81 -14.57
CA LEU A 22 -29.22 -10.43 -15.36
C LEU A 22 -29.02 -10.23 -16.89
N THR A 23 -28.26 -9.22 -17.30
CA THR A 23 -27.95 -8.97 -18.72
C THR A 23 -26.93 -9.97 -19.26
N ARG A 24 -27.08 -10.30 -20.55
CA ARG A 24 -26.11 -11.07 -21.35
C ARG A 24 -25.36 -10.19 -22.34
N ALA A 25 -25.78 -8.94 -22.51
CA ALA A 25 -25.13 -7.99 -23.39
C ALA A 25 -23.84 -7.50 -22.75
N TRP A 26 -22.73 -7.59 -23.48
CA TRP A 26 -21.41 -7.23 -22.97
C TRP A 26 -21.32 -5.75 -22.57
N ALA A 27 -21.88 -4.85 -23.37
CA ALA A 27 -21.86 -3.42 -23.11
C ALA A 27 -22.58 -3.05 -21.79
N ASP A 28 -23.76 -3.63 -21.56
CA ASP A 28 -24.53 -3.43 -20.32
C ASP A 28 -23.78 -4.00 -19.12
N TYR A 29 -23.18 -5.19 -19.27
CA TYR A 29 -22.37 -5.80 -18.21
C TYR A 29 -21.19 -4.90 -17.83
N GLN A 30 -20.46 -4.34 -18.80
CA GLN A 30 -19.34 -3.42 -18.53
C GLN A 30 -19.82 -2.16 -17.82
N THR A 31 -20.95 -1.60 -18.24
CA THR A 31 -21.56 -0.41 -17.62
C THR A 31 -21.92 -0.68 -16.16
N LEU A 32 -22.67 -1.76 -15.88
CA LEU A 32 -23.05 -2.15 -14.53
C LEU A 32 -21.84 -2.47 -13.64
N LYS A 33 -20.83 -3.13 -14.20
CA LYS A 33 -19.58 -3.42 -13.48
C LYS A 33 -18.85 -2.13 -13.08
N GLN A 34 -18.75 -1.16 -13.99
CA GLN A 34 -18.12 0.13 -13.69
C GLN A 34 -18.89 0.88 -12.60
N GLU A 35 -20.22 0.95 -12.70
CA GLU A 35 -21.07 1.60 -11.69
C GLU A 35 -20.93 0.97 -10.31
N LEU A 36 -20.90 -0.37 -10.25
CA LEU A 36 -20.68 -1.11 -9.02
C LEU A 36 -19.32 -0.77 -8.39
N LEU A 37 -18.24 -0.83 -9.17
CA LEU A 37 -16.88 -0.58 -8.67
C LEU A 37 -16.69 0.87 -8.20
N LEU A 38 -17.18 1.86 -8.96
CA LEU A 38 -17.15 3.27 -8.56
C LEU A 38 -18.07 3.54 -7.37
N GLY A 39 -19.20 2.84 -7.28
CA GLY A 39 -20.09 2.85 -6.12
C GLY A 39 -19.38 2.38 -4.85
N ILE A 40 -18.64 1.27 -4.93
CA ILE A 40 -17.82 0.76 -3.83
C ILE A 40 -16.75 1.78 -3.42
N GLY A 41 -16.03 2.38 -4.37
CA GLY A 41 -15.05 3.44 -4.07
C GLY A 41 -15.66 4.61 -3.28
N ARG A 42 -16.82 5.11 -3.72
CA ARG A 42 -17.54 6.17 -3.00
C ARG A 42 -18.00 5.75 -1.60
N ILE A 43 -18.37 4.48 -1.39
CA ILE A 43 -18.72 3.97 -0.05
C ILE A 43 -17.50 4.02 0.85
N ILE A 44 -16.35 3.54 0.37
CA ILE A 44 -15.07 3.55 1.09
C ILE A 44 -14.71 4.97 1.54
N GLU A 45 -14.72 5.92 0.59
CA GLU A 45 -14.42 7.33 0.87
C GLU A 45 -15.38 7.95 1.90
N ARG A 46 -16.69 7.70 1.78
CA ARG A 46 -17.69 8.23 2.72
C ARG A 46 -17.50 7.75 4.16
N HIS A 47 -16.83 6.62 4.36
CA HIS A 47 -16.51 6.09 5.68
C HIS A 47 -15.11 6.48 6.16
N GLY A 48 -14.41 7.38 5.44
CA GLY A 48 -13.08 7.86 5.81
C GLY A 48 -11.97 6.83 5.58
N ALA A 49 -12.25 5.78 4.80
CA ALA A 49 -11.26 4.82 4.36
C ALA A 49 -10.77 5.17 2.95
N GLU A 50 -9.69 4.52 2.52
CA GLU A 50 -9.08 4.72 1.21
C GLU A 50 -8.80 3.39 0.53
N ILE A 51 -8.74 3.39 -0.80
CA ILE A 51 -8.27 2.23 -1.56
C ILE A 51 -6.77 2.06 -1.27
N ALA A 52 -6.40 0.88 -0.78
CA ALA A 52 -5.03 0.59 -0.41
C ALA A 52 -4.11 0.52 -1.64
N PHE A 53 -3.00 1.24 -1.58
CA PHE A 53 -1.86 1.08 -2.47
C PHE A 53 -0.76 0.25 -1.79
N PRO A 54 0.05 -0.50 -2.54
CA PRO A 54 1.22 -1.17 -1.97
C PRO A 54 2.10 -0.17 -1.21
N THR A 55 2.29 -0.41 0.08
CA THR A 55 3.06 0.48 0.95
C THR A 55 4.30 -0.23 1.48
N GLN A 56 5.39 0.53 1.65
CA GLN A 56 6.63 0.06 2.27
C GLN A 56 7.13 1.10 3.26
N THR A 57 7.69 0.62 4.38
CA THR A 57 8.38 1.47 5.34
C THR A 57 9.86 1.50 4.99
N LEU A 58 10.41 2.67 4.68
CA LEU A 58 11.83 2.85 4.39
C LEU A 58 12.58 3.26 5.66
N HIS A 59 13.52 2.41 6.09
CA HIS A 59 14.46 2.74 7.16
C HIS A 59 15.68 3.43 6.56
N MET A 60 15.77 4.75 6.75
CA MET A 60 16.92 5.52 6.29
C MET A 60 18.01 5.54 7.37
N VAL A 61 19.22 5.12 7.01
CA VAL A 61 20.42 5.32 7.83
C VAL A 61 21.16 6.52 7.24
N THR A 62 21.17 7.64 7.94
CA THR A 62 21.99 8.80 7.54
C THR A 62 23.45 8.45 7.79
N GLY A 63 24.23 8.32 6.72
CA GLY A 63 25.69 8.14 6.80
C GLY A 63 26.31 9.41 7.39
N GLY A 64 26.61 9.36 8.68
CA GLY A 64 27.15 10.50 9.43
C GLY A 64 27.97 10.09 10.64
N ASP A 65 28.62 8.92 10.60
CA ASP A 65 29.69 8.54 11.53
C ASP A 65 30.92 8.11 10.70
N ALA A 66 31.47 9.05 9.93
CA ALA A 66 32.86 8.91 9.50
C ALA A 66 33.73 9.25 10.71
N PRO A 67 34.60 8.35 11.19
CA PRO A 67 35.46 8.65 12.34
C PRO A 67 36.36 9.86 12.03
N GLU A 68 36.41 10.82 12.96
CA GLU A 68 37.28 12.00 12.93
C GLU A 68 38.76 11.59 12.77
N PRO A 69 39.56 12.18 11.86
CA PRO A 69 40.97 11.81 11.63
C PRO A 69 41.96 12.15 12.77
N SER A 70 41.51 12.37 14.01
CA SER A 70 42.36 12.90 15.08
C SER A 70 43.25 11.86 15.79
N GLU A 71 43.06 10.55 15.61
CA GLU A 71 43.84 9.54 16.35
C GLU A 71 45.10 9.02 15.61
N ALA A 72 45.34 9.40 14.36
CA ALA A 72 46.47 8.87 13.58
C ALA A 72 47.82 9.59 13.79
N ALA A 73 47.89 10.66 14.58
CA ALA A 73 49.06 11.55 14.64
C ALA A 73 49.74 11.68 16.02
N GLN A 74 49.45 10.82 17.00
CA GLN A 74 50.09 10.87 18.33
C GLN A 74 50.75 9.54 18.66
N GLY A 75 51.91 9.30 18.04
CA GLY A 75 52.68 8.09 18.28
C GLY A 75 54.10 8.12 17.72
N ARG A 76 54.74 9.30 17.65
CA ARG A 76 56.18 9.42 17.36
C ARG A 76 56.76 10.67 18.02
N HIS A 77 57.06 10.62 19.32
CA HIS A 77 58.16 11.39 19.91
C HIS A 77 58.53 10.90 21.33
N GLY A 78 59.83 10.59 21.50
CA GLY A 78 60.53 10.34 22.77
C GLY A 78 60.71 8.85 23.06
N GLY A 79 61.90 8.32 23.28
CA GLY A 79 63.28 8.81 23.31
C GLY A 79 64.18 7.60 23.53
#